data_AF-A0A535RTM6-F1
#
_entry.id   AF-A0A535RTM6-F1
#
_cell.length_a   1.000
_cell.length_b   1.000
_cell.length_c   1.000
_cell.angle_alpha   90.00
_cell.angle_beta   90.00
_cell.angle_gamma   90.00
#
_symmetry.space_group_name_H-M   'P 1'
#
loop_
_entity.id
_entity.type
_entity.pdbx_description
1 polymer ?
#
loop_
_entity_poly.entity_id
_entity_poly.type
_entity_poly.pdbx_seq_one_letter_code
_entity_poly.pdbx_strand_id
1 'polypeptide(L)'
;MKRYRRAKRFLFRKNKALLVLLCGGASDQETARREPFMDSNTPATPGSPSAQDTHPELYDPQPAWERFLLAVQGANDGYYDWNLLNDEIYLSPRWKELIGYSDAELSNCFETWVGLLHPEDREQATATTQRLLAGKLSQYQIEYRLRHKDGSYRWVRSCGAILRDVTGKPIRLGGWHIDLTELKRVTERLQQQTQIVNVYLDVSLALARWISWRIFLQHCVDALVAHVPLAWVCIWARERGRYGFVPLARNSRVLSAHGGEYHLPVGVLTVNRIAVSRQRLLSREAQHDPQLQPEEQAWATREGMSFFLGYPLMVESSVVGVLGLFAREPLAEEFIETLGLLALIIAQASERIQPEEDQD
;
A
#
# COMPACT_ATOMS: atom_id res chain seq x y z
N MET A 1 13.95 31.63 -23.30
CA MET A 1 14.17 32.66 -22.24
C MET A 1 12.90 33.38 -21.75
N LYS A 2 12.23 34.28 -22.52
CA LYS A 2 11.16 35.17 -21.96
C LYS A 2 9.98 34.47 -21.26
N ARG A 3 9.59 33.24 -21.64
CA ARG A 3 8.51 32.48 -20.94
C ARG A 3 8.92 31.98 -19.53
N TYR A 4 10.18 31.58 -19.30
CA TYR A 4 10.64 31.02 -18.02
C TYR A 4 10.54 32.02 -16.84
N ARG A 5 10.81 33.31 -17.10
CA ARG A 5 10.64 34.38 -16.10
C ARG A 5 9.18 34.63 -15.65
N ARG A 6 8.16 34.04 -16.32
CA ARG A 6 6.77 34.03 -15.80
C ARG A 6 6.54 32.94 -14.74
N ALA A 7 7.04 31.72 -14.94
CA ALA A 7 6.87 30.62 -13.98
C ALA A 7 7.46 30.97 -12.60
N LYS A 8 8.71 31.48 -12.58
CA LYS A 8 9.41 31.92 -11.35
C LYS A 8 8.71 33.08 -10.63
N ARG A 9 7.81 33.82 -11.31
CA ARG A 9 6.94 34.87 -10.71
C ARG A 9 5.55 34.38 -10.30
N PHE A 10 5.12 33.18 -10.74
CA PHE A 10 3.81 32.62 -10.38
C PHE A 10 3.86 31.93 -9.01
N LEU A 11 4.84 31.05 -8.79
CA LEU A 11 5.05 30.38 -7.49
C LEU A 11 5.22 31.38 -6.34
N PHE A 12 6.05 32.41 -6.53
CA PHE A 12 6.39 33.38 -5.48
C PHE A 12 5.26 34.35 -5.09
N ARG A 13 4.14 34.40 -5.81
CA ARG A 13 3.12 35.47 -5.62
C ARG A 13 1.85 35.04 -4.88
N LYS A 14 1.55 33.73 -4.75
CA LYS A 14 0.33 33.28 -4.05
C LYS A 14 0.46 33.19 -2.52
N ASN A 15 1.63 32.84 -1.98
CA ASN A 15 1.75 32.49 -0.54
C ASN A 15 2.23 33.65 0.37
N LYS A 16 2.11 34.91 -0.06
CA LYS A 16 2.58 36.07 0.73
C LYS A 16 1.54 36.66 1.71
N ALA A 17 0.37 36.05 1.84
CA ALA A 17 -0.77 36.56 2.60
C ALA A 17 -1.06 35.80 3.92
N LEU A 18 -0.28 34.78 4.29
CA LEU A 18 -0.57 33.87 5.41
C LEU A 18 0.55 33.76 6.46
N LEU A 19 1.50 34.71 6.49
CA LEU A 19 2.72 34.61 7.30
C LEU A 19 2.96 35.84 8.21
N VAL A 20 1.90 36.39 8.79
CA VAL A 20 1.94 37.67 9.55
C VAL A 20 1.29 37.56 10.95
N LEU A 21 0.95 36.36 11.42
CA LEU A 21 0.08 36.18 12.61
C LEU A 21 0.56 35.19 13.69
N LEU A 22 1.85 34.79 13.69
CA LEU A 22 2.41 33.91 14.74
C LEU A 22 3.82 34.35 15.19
N CYS A 23 3.90 35.46 15.92
CA CYS A 23 5.05 35.84 16.75
C CYS A 23 4.56 36.60 18.00
N GLY A 24 4.81 36.09 19.21
CA GLY A 24 4.52 36.82 20.46
C GLY A 24 4.63 35.98 21.74
N GLY A 25 5.57 36.36 22.62
CA GLY A 25 5.77 35.77 23.97
C GLY A 25 6.50 34.41 24.00
N ALA A 26 7.24 34.04 25.05
CA ALA A 26 7.74 34.80 26.22
C ALA A 26 9.04 34.16 26.77
N SER A 27 9.63 34.73 27.82
CA SER A 27 11.02 34.56 28.28
C SER A 27 11.25 33.61 29.48
N ASP A 28 12.53 33.41 29.83
CA ASP A 28 13.08 32.94 31.14
C ASP A 28 12.86 31.44 31.52
N GLN A 29 13.68 30.72 32.32
CA GLN A 29 15.04 30.86 32.93
C GLN A 29 15.56 29.43 33.32
N GLU A 30 16.69 29.10 34.00
CA GLU A 30 17.67 29.86 34.81
C GLU A 30 19.16 29.36 34.69
N THR A 31 19.76 28.69 35.69
CA THR A 31 21.23 28.52 35.90
C THR A 31 21.73 27.14 36.44
N ALA A 32 23.04 26.84 36.28
CA ALA A 32 23.97 26.24 37.29
C ALA A 32 25.39 26.01 36.67
N ARG A 33 26.45 26.78 37.00
CA ARG A 33 27.44 26.69 38.12
C ARG A 33 28.67 25.77 37.91
N ARG A 34 29.78 26.15 38.56
CA ARG A 34 31.13 25.51 38.62
C ARG A 34 31.77 25.84 40.02
N GLU A 35 33.06 25.72 40.43
CA GLU A 35 34.36 25.37 39.79
C GLU A 35 35.13 24.17 40.41
N PRO A 36 36.22 24.26 41.23
CA PRO A 36 37.43 23.48 40.89
C PRO A 36 38.16 22.75 42.06
N PHE A 37 39.24 22.00 41.75
CA PHE A 37 40.32 21.68 42.71
C PHE A 37 41.67 21.31 42.03
N MET A 38 42.78 21.42 42.77
CA MET A 38 44.17 20.97 42.50
C MET A 38 44.68 20.23 43.76
N ASP A 39 45.73 19.40 43.83
CA ASP A 39 47.12 19.64 43.39
C ASP A 39 47.97 18.32 43.35
N SER A 40 49.27 18.35 43.67
CA SER A 40 50.40 17.70 42.95
C SER A 40 51.07 16.43 43.54
N ASN A 41 51.97 15.83 42.73
CA ASN A 41 53.16 14.98 43.03
C ASN A 41 53.16 13.44 42.80
N THR A 42 54.35 12.92 42.48
CA THR A 42 54.69 11.63 41.81
C THR A 42 55.83 10.88 42.56
N PRO A 43 56.17 9.58 42.29
CA PRO A 43 57.12 9.26 41.19
C PRO A 43 57.09 7.82 40.58
N ALA A 44 57.97 7.63 39.57
CA ALA A 44 58.62 6.37 39.11
C ALA A 44 57.94 5.44 38.08
N THR A 45 58.65 5.22 36.96
CA THR A 45 58.41 4.27 35.85
C THR A 45 59.20 2.96 36.06
N PRO A 46 58.89 1.84 35.37
CA PRO A 46 59.53 1.58 34.08
C PRO A 46 58.68 0.80 33.05
N GLY A 47 59.16 0.76 31.79
CA GLY A 47 58.74 -0.24 30.79
C GLY A 47 57.93 0.28 29.61
N SER A 48 58.54 1.06 28.72
CA SER A 48 57.98 1.32 27.38
C SER A 48 58.26 0.14 26.45
N PRO A 49 57.26 -0.51 25.83
CA PRO A 49 57.47 -1.32 24.63
C PRO A 49 58.02 -0.45 23.50
N SER A 50 58.85 -1.04 22.64
CA SER A 50 59.46 -0.33 21.50
C SER A 50 58.43 0.11 20.46
N ALA A 51 58.68 1.26 19.83
CA ALA A 51 57.86 1.78 18.73
C ALA A 51 58.13 1.03 17.41
N GLN A 52 57.77 -0.27 17.38
CA GLN A 52 57.81 -1.18 16.23
C GLN A 52 56.83 -2.33 16.52
N ASP A 53 55.55 -2.13 16.17
CA ASP A 53 54.57 -3.16 15.79
C ASP A 53 53.18 -2.52 15.58
N THR A 54 53.02 -1.86 14.43
CA THR A 54 51.71 -1.47 13.89
C THR A 54 51.66 -1.92 12.43
N HIS A 55 50.92 -2.99 12.14
CA HIS A 55 50.73 -3.51 10.78
C HIS A 55 50.30 -2.39 9.81
N PRO A 56 51.11 -2.03 8.80
CA PRO A 56 50.80 -0.94 7.88
C PRO A 56 50.03 -1.47 6.66
N GLU A 57 48.94 -2.21 6.88
CA GLU A 57 48.24 -2.97 5.84
C GLU A 57 46.74 -2.61 5.78
N LEU A 58 46.19 -2.61 4.56
CA LEU A 58 44.77 -2.35 4.24
C LEU A 58 44.24 -0.92 4.44
N TYR A 59 45.06 0.11 4.21
CA TYR A 59 44.53 1.31 3.53
C TYR A 59 44.46 1.02 2.04
N ASP A 60 43.26 0.70 1.54
CA ASP A 60 42.99 0.57 0.10
C ASP A 60 43.18 1.96 -0.58
N PRO A 61 44.16 2.12 -1.47
CA PRO A 61 44.50 3.41 -2.07
C PRO A 61 43.53 3.82 -3.19
N GLN A 62 42.51 3.02 -3.53
CA GLN A 62 41.48 3.46 -4.47
C GLN A 62 40.90 4.83 -4.05
N PRO A 63 40.79 5.79 -4.99
CA PRO A 63 40.03 6.99 -4.79
C PRO A 63 38.62 6.72 -4.26
N ALA A 64 38.11 7.61 -3.40
CA ALA A 64 36.75 7.46 -2.85
C ALA A 64 35.64 7.41 -3.93
N TRP A 65 35.91 7.94 -5.14
CA TRP A 65 34.98 7.83 -6.27
C TRP A 65 34.95 6.43 -6.89
N GLU A 66 36.06 5.67 -6.89
CA GLU A 66 36.11 4.30 -7.41
C GLU A 66 35.32 3.36 -6.49
N ARG A 67 35.58 3.43 -5.17
CA ARG A 67 34.78 2.70 -4.17
C ARG A 67 33.28 3.07 -4.23
N PHE A 68 32.95 4.34 -4.46
CA PHE A 68 31.56 4.77 -4.65
C PHE A 68 30.93 4.15 -5.90
N LEU A 69 31.61 4.19 -7.06
CA LEU A 69 31.09 3.59 -8.28
C LEU A 69 30.96 2.06 -8.16
N LEU A 70 31.93 1.37 -7.55
CA LEU A 70 31.84 -0.07 -7.29
C LEU A 70 30.66 -0.41 -6.37
N ALA A 71 30.42 0.37 -5.32
CA ALA A 71 29.26 0.18 -4.45
C ALA A 71 27.93 0.39 -5.19
N VAL A 72 27.81 1.44 -6.01
CA VAL A 72 26.59 1.73 -6.80
C VAL A 72 26.37 0.68 -7.90
N GLN A 73 27.43 0.23 -8.57
CA GLN A 73 27.36 -0.86 -9.56
C GLN A 73 26.95 -2.19 -8.92
N GLY A 74 27.54 -2.53 -7.76
CA GLY A 74 27.20 -3.74 -7.01
C GLY A 74 25.79 -3.72 -6.43
N ALA A 75 25.28 -2.55 -6.03
CA ALA A 75 23.90 -2.36 -5.61
C ALA A 75 22.89 -2.41 -6.79
N ASN A 76 23.37 -2.25 -8.03
CA ASN A 76 22.55 -2.16 -9.24
C ASN A 76 21.54 -0.98 -9.25
N ASP A 77 21.84 0.06 -8.46
CA ASP A 77 21.00 1.22 -8.20
C ASP A 77 21.19 2.34 -9.22
N GLY A 78 20.12 3.10 -9.47
CA GLY A 78 20.18 4.35 -10.24
C GLY A 78 20.63 5.49 -9.35
N TYR A 79 21.47 6.40 -9.84
CA TYR A 79 21.89 7.57 -9.06
C TYR A 79 21.61 8.87 -9.81
N TYR A 80 21.43 9.94 -9.04
CA TYR A 80 21.22 11.29 -9.53
C TYR A 80 22.13 12.26 -8.80
N ASP A 81 22.44 13.37 -9.48
CA ASP A 81 23.24 14.45 -8.94
C ASP A 81 22.72 15.79 -9.49
N TRP A 82 22.49 16.76 -8.61
CA TRP A 82 22.03 18.10 -8.98
C TRP A 82 23.02 19.13 -8.47
N ASN A 83 23.71 19.81 -9.39
CA ASN A 83 24.54 20.96 -9.11
C ASN A 83 23.66 22.21 -9.00
N LEU A 84 23.44 22.68 -7.76
CA LEU A 84 22.56 23.80 -7.44
C LEU A 84 23.22 25.16 -7.66
N LEU A 85 24.48 25.20 -8.11
CA LEU A 85 25.18 26.44 -8.49
C LEU A 85 24.86 26.86 -9.93
N ASN A 86 24.70 25.90 -10.85
CA ASN A 86 24.43 26.14 -12.27
C ASN A 86 23.07 25.57 -12.75
N ASP A 87 22.33 24.87 -11.88
CA ASP A 87 21.03 24.24 -12.15
C ASP A 87 21.11 23.02 -13.09
N GLU A 88 22.29 22.39 -13.17
CA GLU A 88 22.51 21.16 -13.95
C GLU A 88 22.15 19.91 -13.13
N ILE A 89 21.37 19.02 -13.73
CA ILE A 89 21.05 17.69 -13.20
C ILE A 89 21.76 16.63 -14.06
N TYR A 90 22.20 15.57 -13.40
CA TYR A 90 22.61 14.31 -14.00
C TYR A 90 21.72 13.19 -13.46
N LEU A 91 21.25 12.33 -14.35
CA LEU A 91 20.55 11.08 -14.04
C LEU A 91 21.37 9.97 -14.70
N SER A 92 21.79 8.95 -13.94
CA SER A 92 22.63 7.89 -14.51
C SER A 92 21.87 7.05 -15.55
N PRO A 93 22.55 6.39 -16.51
CA PRO A 93 21.90 5.44 -17.41
C PRO A 93 21.06 4.40 -16.66
N ARG A 94 21.62 3.88 -15.55
CA ARG A 94 20.94 2.94 -14.66
C ARG A 94 19.64 3.49 -14.04
N TRP A 95 19.61 4.78 -13.69
CA TRP A 95 18.39 5.46 -13.22
C TRP A 95 17.26 5.39 -14.25
N LYS A 96 17.59 5.50 -15.53
CA LYS A 96 16.63 5.47 -16.65
C LYS A 96 16.23 4.02 -16.99
N GLU A 97 17.17 3.08 -16.92
CA GLU A 97 16.91 1.65 -17.09
C GLU A 97 15.93 1.09 -16.06
N LEU A 98 16.02 1.52 -14.78
CA LEU A 98 15.09 1.11 -13.72
C LEU A 98 13.63 1.45 -14.01
N ILE A 99 13.38 2.43 -14.88
CA ILE A 99 12.05 2.80 -15.38
C ILE A 99 11.87 2.44 -16.88
N GLY A 100 12.73 1.59 -17.43
CA GLY A 100 12.60 1.00 -18.77
C GLY A 100 13.04 1.88 -19.94
N TYR A 101 13.66 3.03 -19.67
CA TYR A 101 14.14 3.97 -20.70
C TYR A 101 15.64 3.83 -20.94
N SER A 102 16.08 4.01 -22.19
CA SER A 102 17.49 4.15 -22.52
C SER A 102 18.00 5.57 -22.22
N ASP A 103 19.33 5.74 -22.10
CA ASP A 103 19.92 7.01 -21.65
C ASP A 103 19.52 8.23 -22.51
N ALA A 104 19.43 8.03 -23.83
CA ALA A 104 19.07 9.06 -24.80
C ALA A 104 17.57 9.43 -24.82
N GLU A 105 16.69 8.63 -24.23
CA GLU A 105 15.24 8.88 -24.27
C GLU A 105 14.76 9.87 -23.19
N LEU A 106 15.54 10.07 -22.12
CA LEU A 106 15.18 10.96 -21.01
C LEU A 106 16.24 12.04 -20.80
N SER A 107 15.82 13.30 -20.83
CA SER A 107 16.67 14.45 -20.53
C SER A 107 16.99 14.55 -19.04
N ASN A 108 18.22 14.94 -18.71
CA ASN A 108 18.65 15.11 -17.33
C ASN A 108 18.18 16.48 -16.79
N CYS A 109 16.91 16.57 -16.38
CA CYS A 109 16.34 17.76 -15.74
C CYS A 109 15.29 17.39 -14.69
N PHE A 110 14.89 18.38 -13.88
CA PHE A 110 13.94 18.19 -12.78
C PHE A 110 12.55 17.84 -13.30
N GLU A 111 12.15 18.43 -14.43
CA GLU A 111 10.86 18.19 -15.08
C GLU A 111 10.69 16.75 -15.55
N THR A 112 11.76 16.06 -15.95
CA THR A 112 11.74 14.62 -16.29
C THR A 112 11.26 13.81 -15.09
N TRP A 113 11.88 13.99 -13.92
CA TRP A 113 11.46 13.31 -12.69
C TRP A 113 10.02 13.65 -12.30
N VAL A 114 9.67 14.94 -12.25
CA VAL A 114 8.32 15.39 -11.86
C VAL A 114 7.22 14.88 -12.80
N GLY A 115 7.51 14.78 -14.11
CA GLY A 115 6.61 14.24 -15.12
C GLY A 115 6.41 12.72 -15.05
N LEU A 116 7.34 12.00 -14.42
CA LEU A 116 7.29 10.54 -14.24
C LEU A 116 6.70 10.12 -12.88
N LEU A 117 6.68 10.99 -11.88
CA LEU A 117 5.99 10.75 -10.59
C LEU A 117 4.49 10.45 -10.80
N HIS A 118 3.99 9.43 -10.10
CA HIS A 118 2.55 9.14 -9.98
C HIS A 118 1.78 10.38 -9.48
N PRO A 119 0.56 10.65 -9.97
CA PRO A 119 -0.17 11.88 -9.62
C PRO A 119 -0.32 12.11 -8.11
N GLU A 120 -0.62 11.06 -7.35
CA GLU A 120 -0.78 11.09 -5.88
C GLU A 120 0.55 11.41 -5.16
N ASP A 121 1.65 10.79 -5.58
CA ASP A 121 2.94 10.89 -4.88
C ASP A 121 3.66 12.23 -5.15
N ARG A 122 3.27 12.91 -6.24
CA ARG A 122 3.95 14.10 -6.77
C ARG A 122 4.03 15.24 -5.76
N GLU A 123 2.98 15.47 -4.98
CA GLU A 123 2.99 16.55 -3.97
C GLU A 123 3.98 16.24 -2.84
N GLN A 124 3.88 15.06 -2.22
CA GLN A 124 4.78 14.63 -1.13
C GLN A 124 6.25 14.61 -1.56
N ALA A 125 6.54 14.06 -2.74
CA ALA A 125 7.89 14.00 -3.28
C ALA A 125 8.48 15.39 -3.54
N THR A 126 7.76 16.26 -4.26
CA THR A 126 8.26 17.61 -4.57
C THR A 126 8.30 18.53 -3.33
N ALA A 127 7.41 18.35 -2.36
CA ALA A 127 7.47 19.03 -1.06
C ALA A 127 8.71 18.60 -0.25
N THR A 128 9.14 17.34 -0.36
CA THR A 128 10.37 16.84 0.28
C THR A 128 11.61 17.50 -0.33
N THR A 129 11.69 17.60 -1.66
CA THR A 129 12.75 18.37 -2.34
C THR A 129 12.77 19.84 -1.90
N GLN A 130 11.60 20.48 -1.79
CA GLN A 130 11.49 21.86 -1.30
C GLN A 130 11.98 22.02 0.14
N ARG A 131 11.70 21.05 1.03
CA ARG A 131 12.19 21.04 2.42
C ARG A 131 13.72 20.93 2.48
N LEU A 132 14.32 20.09 1.65
CA LEU A 132 15.79 19.98 1.52
C LEU A 132 16.38 21.32 1.05
N LEU A 133 15.92 21.85 -0.08
CA LEU A 133 16.43 23.12 -0.63
C LEU A 133 16.31 24.27 0.39
N ALA A 134 15.18 24.36 1.10
CA ALA A 134 14.90 25.37 2.13
C ALA A 134 15.64 25.18 3.47
N GLY A 135 16.50 24.17 3.62
CA GLY A 135 17.27 23.96 4.86
C GLY A 135 16.49 23.30 6.00
N LYS A 136 15.25 22.83 5.75
CA LYS A 136 14.44 22.09 6.73
C LYS A 136 14.79 20.61 6.84
N LEU A 137 15.69 20.13 5.99
CA LEU A 137 16.26 18.78 5.96
C LEU A 137 17.70 18.85 5.42
N SER A 138 18.59 18.01 5.96
CA SER A 138 19.95 17.75 5.45
C SER A 138 20.02 16.49 4.58
N GLN A 139 19.16 15.51 4.87
CA GLN A 139 19.05 14.24 4.17
C GLN A 139 17.58 13.81 4.08
N TYR A 140 17.29 12.84 3.21
CA TYR A 140 15.95 12.25 3.08
C TYR A 140 16.00 10.78 2.64
N GLN A 141 14.91 10.09 2.97
CA GLN A 141 14.51 8.80 2.42
C GLN A 141 12.99 8.86 2.23
N ILE A 142 12.50 8.64 1.01
CA ILE A 142 11.07 8.54 0.69
C ILE A 142 10.82 7.42 -0.31
N GLU A 143 9.60 6.90 -0.33
CA GLU A 143 9.14 5.94 -1.35
C GLU A 143 8.05 6.60 -2.19
N TYR A 144 8.11 6.40 -3.51
CA TYR A 144 7.11 6.89 -4.46
C TYR A 144 7.11 6.04 -5.74
N ARG A 145 6.07 6.16 -6.54
CA ARG A 145 5.89 5.47 -7.81
C ARG A 145 6.40 6.33 -8.98
N LEU A 146 7.32 5.79 -9.78
CA LEU A 146 7.72 6.35 -11.08
C LEU A 146 7.08 5.55 -12.23
N ARG A 147 6.60 6.26 -13.25
CA ARG A 147 6.01 5.63 -14.44
C ARG A 147 7.11 5.01 -15.30
N HIS A 148 6.97 3.72 -15.57
CA HIS A 148 7.81 2.94 -16.45
C HIS A 148 7.42 3.15 -17.93
N LYS A 149 8.31 2.81 -18.86
CA LYS A 149 8.13 3.02 -20.31
C LYS A 149 6.90 2.30 -20.90
N ASP A 150 6.49 1.17 -20.33
CA ASP A 150 5.26 0.43 -20.69
C ASP A 150 3.96 1.02 -20.10
N GLY A 151 4.05 2.12 -19.35
CA GLY A 151 2.91 2.76 -18.68
C GLY A 151 2.59 2.22 -17.29
N SER A 152 3.22 1.13 -16.85
CA SER A 152 3.14 0.65 -15.46
C SER A 152 3.86 1.60 -14.49
N TYR A 153 3.75 1.34 -13.19
CA TYR A 153 4.46 2.10 -12.16
C TYR A 153 5.43 1.21 -11.38
N ARG A 154 6.65 1.71 -11.16
CA ARG A 154 7.68 1.10 -10.31
C ARG A 154 7.74 1.79 -8.97
N TRP A 155 7.74 1.01 -7.89
CA TRP A 155 7.97 1.52 -6.54
C TRP A 155 9.44 1.81 -6.35
N VAL A 156 9.81 3.08 -6.14
CA VAL A 156 11.20 3.49 -5.98
C VAL A 156 11.41 4.11 -4.59
N ARG A 157 12.43 3.62 -3.87
CA ARG A 157 12.95 4.30 -2.68
C ARG A 157 14.06 5.24 -3.11
N SER A 158 13.85 6.52 -2.87
CA SER A 158 14.77 7.60 -3.18
C SER A 158 15.43 8.07 -1.89
N CYS A 159 16.75 7.88 -1.81
CA CYS A 159 17.61 8.35 -0.72
C CYS A 159 18.49 9.50 -1.22
N GLY A 160 18.89 10.42 -0.34
CA GLY A 160 19.89 11.44 -0.70
C GLY A 160 20.18 12.48 0.37
N ALA A 161 21.20 13.30 0.10
CA ALA A 161 21.69 14.33 1.00
C ALA A 161 22.04 15.63 0.25
N ILE A 162 21.92 16.77 0.94
CA ILE A 162 22.20 18.10 0.37
C ILE A 162 23.46 18.71 0.99
N LEU A 163 24.50 18.86 0.17
CA LEU A 163 25.74 19.54 0.52
C LEU A 163 25.51 21.06 0.53
N ARG A 164 26.10 21.74 1.52
CA ARG A 164 26.02 23.19 1.73
C ARG A 164 27.40 23.81 1.83
N ASP A 165 27.51 25.09 1.52
CA ASP A 165 28.69 25.89 1.82
C ASP A 165 28.68 26.36 3.28
N VAL A 166 29.76 27.04 3.69
CA VAL A 166 29.94 27.61 5.04
C VAL A 166 28.91 28.68 5.41
N THR A 167 28.09 29.16 4.46
CA THR A 167 26.98 30.09 4.70
C THR A 167 25.63 29.38 4.85
N GLY A 168 25.60 28.04 4.73
CA GLY A 168 24.39 27.23 4.75
C GLY A 168 23.62 27.21 3.42
N LYS A 169 24.11 27.88 2.38
CA LYS A 169 23.53 27.84 1.03
C LYS A 169 23.79 26.46 0.41
N PRO A 170 22.79 25.82 -0.24
CA PRO A 170 22.98 24.52 -0.85
C PRO A 170 23.84 24.62 -2.13
N ILE A 171 24.78 23.68 -2.27
CA ILE A 171 25.69 23.54 -3.41
C ILE A 171 25.23 22.41 -4.33
N ARG A 172 24.91 21.25 -3.76
CA ARG A 172 24.74 19.99 -4.48
C ARG A 172 23.74 19.09 -3.77
N LEU A 173 22.85 18.43 -4.50
CA LEU A 173 21.92 17.42 -3.97
C LEU A 173 22.12 16.13 -4.76
N GLY A 174 22.59 15.08 -4.09
CA GLY A 174 22.89 13.79 -4.72
C GLY A 174 22.33 12.62 -3.91
N GLY A 175 22.16 11.48 -4.58
CA GLY A 175 21.64 10.27 -3.97
C GLY A 175 21.28 9.19 -4.98
N TRP A 176 20.55 8.18 -4.53
CA TRP A 176 20.26 6.97 -5.30
C TRP A 176 18.82 6.47 -5.14
N HIS A 177 18.41 5.66 -6.11
CA HIS A 177 17.07 5.13 -6.35
C HIS A 177 17.14 3.61 -6.41
N ILE A 178 16.50 2.97 -5.41
CA ILE A 178 16.36 1.52 -5.30
C ILE A 178 14.98 1.14 -5.85
N ASP A 179 14.89 0.21 -6.80
CA ASP A 179 13.60 -0.38 -7.19
C ASP A 179 13.13 -1.40 -6.13
N LEU A 180 11.97 -1.13 -5.54
CA LEU A 180 11.28 -1.97 -4.58
C LEU A 180 10.11 -2.73 -5.20
N THR A 181 9.87 -2.64 -6.51
CA THR A 181 8.68 -3.20 -7.17
C THR A 181 8.50 -4.69 -6.87
N GLU A 182 9.55 -5.51 -7.02
CA GLU A 182 9.44 -6.95 -6.70
C GLU A 182 9.34 -7.21 -5.19
N LEU A 183 9.99 -6.40 -4.34
CA LEU A 183 9.84 -6.51 -2.89
C LEU A 183 8.40 -6.21 -2.44
N LYS A 184 7.77 -5.18 -3.01
CA LYS A 184 6.37 -4.81 -2.76
C LYS A 184 5.44 -5.93 -3.22
N ARG A 185 5.58 -6.41 -4.46
CA ARG A 185 4.81 -7.54 -5.01
C ARG A 185 4.91 -8.81 -4.17
N VAL A 186 6.12 -9.19 -3.73
CA VAL A 186 6.33 -10.36 -2.87
C VAL A 186 5.69 -10.13 -1.50
N THR A 187 5.81 -8.94 -0.92
CA THR A 187 5.19 -8.59 0.37
C THR A 187 3.66 -8.62 0.29
N GLU A 188 3.08 -8.02 -0.75
CA GLU A 188 1.65 -8.01 -1.04
C GLU A 188 1.12 -9.44 -1.22
N ARG A 189 1.84 -10.30 -1.96
CA ARG A 189 1.46 -11.70 -2.16
C ARG A 189 1.53 -12.53 -0.88
N LEU A 190 2.57 -12.36 -0.07
CA LEU A 190 2.69 -13.02 1.24
C LEU A 190 1.58 -12.58 2.19
N GLN A 191 1.19 -11.31 2.16
CA GLN A 191 0.06 -10.79 2.94
C GLN A 191 -1.26 -11.42 2.48
N GLN A 192 -1.53 -11.48 1.17
CA GLN A 192 -2.70 -12.14 0.60
C GLN A 192 -2.76 -13.63 0.96
N GLN A 193 -1.65 -14.35 0.86
CA GLN A 193 -1.56 -15.76 1.26
C GLN A 193 -1.84 -15.95 2.75
N THR A 194 -1.31 -15.07 3.61
CA THR A 194 -1.58 -15.09 5.06
C THR A 194 -3.06 -14.85 5.35
N GLN A 195 -3.68 -13.89 4.66
CA GLN A 195 -5.12 -13.62 4.78
C GLN A 195 -5.97 -14.83 4.36
N ILE A 196 -5.63 -15.49 3.25
CA ILE A 196 -6.29 -16.71 2.77
C ILE A 196 -6.21 -17.85 3.79
N VAL A 197 -5.02 -18.09 4.36
CA VAL A 197 -4.81 -19.12 5.39
C VAL A 197 -5.66 -18.83 6.64
N ASN A 198 -5.76 -17.56 7.06
CA ASN A 198 -6.57 -17.19 8.22
C ASN A 198 -8.07 -17.39 7.99
N VAL A 199 -8.62 -17.06 6.80
CA VAL A 199 -10.03 -17.36 6.49
C VAL A 199 -10.28 -18.87 6.56
N TYR A 200 -9.40 -19.68 5.98
CA TYR A 200 -9.55 -21.14 6.02
C TYR A 200 -9.50 -21.69 7.45
N LEU A 201 -8.61 -21.15 8.29
CA LEU A 201 -8.49 -21.54 9.70
C LEU A 201 -9.75 -21.18 10.50
N ASP A 202 -10.23 -19.94 10.40
CA ASP A 202 -11.41 -19.48 11.15
C ASP A 202 -12.68 -20.23 10.70
N VAL A 203 -12.85 -20.49 9.40
CA VAL A 203 -13.96 -21.32 8.88
C VAL A 203 -13.84 -22.77 9.32
N SER A 204 -12.63 -23.34 9.35
CA SER A 204 -12.40 -24.70 9.87
C SER A 204 -12.68 -24.82 11.37
N LEU A 205 -12.35 -23.79 12.15
CA LEU A 205 -12.69 -23.70 13.57
C LEU A 205 -14.19 -23.51 13.79
N ALA A 206 -14.89 -22.79 12.91
CA ALA A 206 -16.34 -22.64 12.93
C ALA A 206 -17.05 -23.96 12.60
N LEU A 207 -16.54 -24.76 11.65
CA LEU A 207 -17.02 -26.12 11.40
C LEU A 207 -16.82 -27.01 12.64
N ALA A 208 -15.60 -27.07 13.18
CA ALA A 208 -15.25 -27.93 14.31
C ALA A 208 -15.92 -27.54 15.64
N ARG A 209 -16.65 -26.42 15.68
CA ARG A 209 -17.36 -25.89 16.85
C ARG A 209 -18.83 -25.56 16.53
N TRP A 210 -19.43 -26.20 15.52
CA TRP A 210 -20.81 -25.88 15.16
C TRP A 210 -21.78 -26.18 16.32
N ILE A 211 -22.69 -25.24 16.58
CA ILE A 211 -23.79 -25.36 17.55
C ILE A 211 -25.14 -25.13 16.84
N SER A 212 -25.11 -24.41 15.72
CA SER A 212 -26.24 -24.20 14.81
C SER A 212 -25.70 -23.81 13.43
N TRP A 213 -26.42 -24.17 12.37
CA TRP A 213 -26.18 -23.75 10.99
C TRP A 213 -26.05 -22.23 10.88
N ARG A 214 -26.94 -21.49 11.54
CA ARG A 214 -26.95 -20.01 11.48
C ARG A 214 -25.72 -19.40 12.18
N ILE A 215 -25.20 -20.04 13.23
CA ILE A 215 -23.98 -19.61 13.92
C ILE A 215 -22.76 -19.89 13.05
N PHE A 216 -22.68 -21.08 12.44
CA PHE A 216 -21.61 -21.43 11.49
C PHE A 216 -21.56 -20.44 10.30
N LEU A 217 -22.71 -20.12 9.69
CA LEU A 217 -22.78 -19.16 8.59
C LEU A 217 -22.33 -17.75 9.00
N GLN A 218 -22.65 -17.29 10.21
CA GLN A 218 -22.20 -15.99 10.68
C GLN A 218 -20.68 -15.98 10.92
N HIS A 219 -20.09 -17.03 11.49
CA HIS A 219 -18.63 -17.13 11.61
C HIS A 219 -17.92 -17.17 10.24
N CYS A 220 -18.51 -17.78 9.22
CA CYS A 220 -17.98 -17.70 7.85
C CYS A 220 -17.97 -16.25 7.33
N VAL A 221 -19.05 -15.51 7.54
CA VAL A 221 -19.16 -14.09 7.19
C VAL A 221 -18.15 -13.23 7.96
N ASP A 222 -17.97 -13.48 9.26
CA ASP A 222 -17.07 -12.71 10.12
C ASP A 222 -15.60 -12.95 9.73
N ALA A 223 -15.21 -14.20 9.48
CA ALA A 223 -13.89 -14.57 8.96
C ALA A 223 -13.59 -13.93 7.59
N LEU A 224 -14.57 -13.92 6.70
CA LEU A 224 -14.45 -13.26 5.40
C LEU A 224 -14.19 -11.75 5.53
N VAL A 225 -14.90 -11.05 6.41
CA VAL A 225 -14.73 -9.60 6.63
C VAL A 225 -13.50 -9.25 7.48
N ALA A 226 -12.98 -10.19 8.28
CA ALA A 226 -11.76 -10.01 9.04
C ALA A 226 -10.51 -9.98 8.15
N HIS A 227 -10.44 -10.86 7.15
CA HIS A 227 -9.20 -11.09 6.38
C HIS A 227 -9.28 -10.68 4.90
N VAL A 228 -10.46 -10.64 4.27
CA VAL A 228 -10.65 -10.21 2.87
C VAL A 228 -11.18 -8.77 2.85
N PRO A 229 -10.71 -7.86 1.96
CA PRO A 229 -11.13 -6.45 1.93
C PRO A 229 -12.53 -6.23 1.35
N LEU A 230 -13.53 -6.85 1.97
CA LEU A 230 -14.94 -6.81 1.59
C LEU A 230 -15.64 -5.61 2.22
N ALA A 231 -16.41 -4.87 1.43
CA ALA A 231 -17.34 -3.86 1.94
C ALA A 231 -18.60 -4.52 2.50
N TRP A 232 -19.10 -5.54 1.81
CA TRP A 232 -20.35 -6.21 2.13
C TRP A 232 -20.31 -7.69 1.75
N VAL A 233 -20.95 -8.53 2.55
CA VAL A 233 -21.15 -9.96 2.28
C VAL A 233 -22.47 -10.44 2.86
N CYS A 234 -23.13 -11.35 2.15
CA CYS A 234 -24.27 -12.12 2.66
C CYS A 234 -24.26 -13.56 2.14
N ILE A 235 -24.72 -14.47 2.99
CA ILE A 235 -25.06 -15.84 2.64
C ILE A 235 -26.58 -16.00 2.72
N TRP A 236 -27.18 -16.37 1.60
CA TRP A 236 -28.58 -16.78 1.51
C TRP A 236 -28.67 -18.30 1.45
N ALA A 237 -29.64 -18.87 2.16
CA ALA A 237 -30.02 -20.27 2.00
C ALA A 237 -31.43 -20.38 1.41
N ARG A 238 -31.73 -21.54 0.82
CA ARG A 238 -33.06 -21.88 0.31
C ARG A 238 -33.90 -22.49 1.44
N GLU A 239 -35.04 -21.87 1.74
CA GLU A 239 -35.95 -22.37 2.78
C GLU A 239 -36.79 -23.54 2.24
N ARG A 240 -36.89 -24.64 3.01
CA ARG A 240 -37.76 -25.78 2.66
C ARG A 240 -39.23 -25.33 2.68
N GLY A 241 -40.04 -25.78 1.72
CA GLY A 241 -41.46 -25.44 1.61
C GLY A 241 -41.80 -24.03 1.10
N ARG A 242 -40.85 -23.07 1.04
CA ARG A 242 -41.06 -21.76 0.42
C ARG A 242 -40.41 -21.63 -0.95
N TYR A 243 -41.02 -20.83 -1.81
CA TYR A 243 -40.35 -20.26 -2.97
C TYR A 243 -39.54 -19.04 -2.50
N GLY A 244 -38.26 -19.21 -2.14
CA GLY A 244 -37.42 -18.11 -1.69
C GLY A 244 -35.95 -18.45 -1.45
N PHE A 245 -35.12 -17.40 -1.42
CA PHE A 245 -33.80 -17.40 -0.81
C PHE A 245 -33.82 -16.41 0.36
N VAL A 246 -33.40 -16.84 1.54
CA VAL A 246 -33.48 -16.06 2.78
C VAL A 246 -32.06 -15.76 3.29
N PRO A 247 -31.72 -14.50 3.59
CA PRO A 247 -30.41 -14.14 4.13
C PRO A 247 -30.26 -14.71 5.55
N LEU A 248 -29.31 -15.62 5.77
CA LEU A 248 -29.07 -16.24 7.08
C LEU A 248 -27.88 -15.64 7.84
N ALA A 249 -26.89 -15.11 7.12
CA ALA A 249 -25.72 -14.42 7.68
C ALA A 249 -25.29 -13.25 6.79
N ARG A 250 -24.78 -12.19 7.40
CA ARG A 250 -24.27 -10.98 6.70
C ARG A 250 -23.45 -10.09 7.62
N ASN A 251 -22.65 -9.19 7.07
CA ASN A 251 -22.01 -8.15 7.87
C ASN A 251 -22.95 -6.94 8.07
N SER A 252 -23.05 -6.44 9.30
CA SER A 252 -24.02 -5.39 9.67
C SER A 252 -23.57 -3.95 9.36
N ARG A 253 -22.35 -3.76 8.83
CA ARG A 253 -21.72 -2.43 8.67
C ARG A 253 -22.30 -1.58 7.54
N VAL A 254 -22.97 -2.18 6.55
CA VAL A 254 -23.61 -1.47 5.43
C VAL A 254 -24.97 -2.13 5.17
N LEU A 255 -26.04 -1.33 5.10
CA LEU A 255 -27.36 -1.81 4.67
C LEU A 255 -27.28 -2.19 3.18
N SER A 256 -27.86 -3.33 2.80
CA SER A 256 -27.94 -3.74 1.40
C SER A 256 -28.86 -2.84 0.58
N ALA A 257 -28.75 -2.92 -0.75
CA ALA A 257 -29.60 -2.18 -1.70
C ALA A 257 -31.11 -2.26 -1.38
N HIS A 258 -31.56 -3.40 -0.84
CA HIS A 258 -32.98 -3.71 -0.59
C HIS A 258 -33.40 -3.52 0.89
N GLY A 259 -32.79 -2.57 1.62
CA GLY A 259 -33.39 -2.00 2.84
C GLY A 259 -33.23 -2.80 4.15
N GLY A 260 -32.53 -3.94 4.14
CA GLY A 260 -32.03 -4.57 5.36
C GLY A 260 -32.92 -5.62 6.03
N GLU A 261 -34.20 -5.77 5.71
CA GLU A 261 -35.04 -6.88 6.22
C GLU A 261 -35.95 -7.47 5.12
N TYR A 262 -36.71 -8.50 5.50
CA TYR A 262 -37.68 -9.28 4.69
C TYR A 262 -37.12 -10.37 3.75
N HIS A 263 -37.94 -11.41 3.58
CA HIS A 263 -37.69 -12.55 2.69
C HIS A 263 -37.71 -12.08 1.23
N LEU A 264 -36.73 -12.51 0.44
CA LEU A 264 -36.53 -11.99 -0.91
C LEU A 264 -37.32 -12.86 -1.92
N PRO A 265 -38.24 -12.27 -2.71
CA PRO A 265 -39.06 -13.03 -3.65
C PRO A 265 -38.20 -13.61 -4.78
N VAL A 266 -38.50 -14.87 -5.16
CA VAL A 266 -37.84 -15.57 -6.27
C VAL A 266 -38.00 -14.75 -7.57
N GLY A 267 -36.93 -14.68 -8.36
CA GLY A 267 -36.90 -14.01 -9.65
C GLY A 267 -36.20 -12.64 -9.68
N VAL A 268 -36.28 -11.86 -8.60
CA VAL A 268 -36.06 -10.40 -8.70
C VAL A 268 -34.60 -9.95 -8.54
N LEU A 269 -33.71 -10.76 -7.95
CA LEU A 269 -32.34 -10.34 -7.58
C LEU A 269 -31.22 -11.07 -8.33
N THR A 270 -30.00 -10.52 -8.31
CA THR A 270 -28.80 -11.18 -8.85
C THR A 270 -28.54 -12.54 -8.19
N VAL A 271 -28.90 -12.69 -6.91
CA VAL A 271 -28.96 -13.97 -6.18
C VAL A 271 -29.72 -15.04 -6.96
N ASN A 272 -30.89 -14.72 -7.52
CA ASN A 272 -31.69 -15.67 -8.29
C ASN A 272 -31.04 -16.00 -9.64
N ARG A 273 -30.40 -15.03 -10.30
CA ARG A 273 -29.64 -15.24 -11.53
C ARG A 273 -28.46 -16.20 -11.32
N ILE A 274 -27.72 -16.06 -10.21
CA ILE A 274 -26.63 -16.98 -9.81
C ILE A 274 -27.18 -18.39 -9.55
N ALA A 275 -28.29 -18.50 -8.81
CA ALA A 275 -28.93 -19.79 -8.54
C ALA A 275 -29.43 -20.49 -9.82
N VAL A 276 -30.10 -19.77 -10.71
CA VAL A 276 -30.63 -20.35 -11.96
C VAL A 276 -29.52 -20.72 -12.94
N SER A 277 -28.46 -19.89 -13.07
CA SER A 277 -27.32 -20.21 -13.95
C SER A 277 -26.42 -21.32 -13.40
N ARG A 278 -26.39 -21.51 -12.08
CA ARG A 278 -25.45 -22.39 -11.36
C ARG A 278 -23.98 -22.05 -11.64
N GLN A 279 -23.68 -20.81 -12.02
CA GLN A 279 -22.35 -20.32 -12.33
C GLN A 279 -21.98 -19.14 -11.43
N ARG A 280 -20.67 -18.95 -11.19
CA ARG A 280 -20.18 -17.74 -10.51
C ARG A 280 -20.46 -16.51 -11.37
N LEU A 281 -20.89 -15.42 -10.74
CA LEU A 281 -21.06 -14.12 -11.38
C LEU A 281 -20.01 -13.17 -10.82
N LEU A 282 -19.13 -12.64 -11.67
CA LEU A 282 -18.03 -11.75 -11.30
C LEU A 282 -18.16 -10.47 -12.10
N SER A 283 -18.21 -9.33 -11.41
CA SER A 283 -18.16 -8.01 -12.02
C SER A 283 -16.98 -7.22 -11.45
N ARG A 284 -16.19 -6.59 -12.33
CA ARG A 284 -15.17 -5.61 -11.95
C ARG A 284 -15.64 -4.15 -12.14
N GLU A 285 -16.91 -3.96 -12.53
CA GLU A 285 -17.55 -2.66 -12.78
C GLU A 285 -19.00 -2.65 -12.25
N ALA A 286 -19.19 -3.09 -10.99
CA ALA A 286 -20.49 -3.35 -10.37
C ALA A 286 -21.47 -2.16 -10.31
N GLN A 287 -21.00 -0.95 -10.63
CA GLN A 287 -21.77 0.29 -10.73
C GLN A 287 -22.56 0.41 -12.04
N HIS A 288 -22.15 -0.31 -13.09
CA HIS A 288 -22.64 -0.16 -14.46
C HIS A 288 -22.93 -1.50 -15.16
N ASP A 289 -22.64 -2.63 -14.51
CA ASP A 289 -22.75 -3.96 -15.09
C ASP A 289 -24.23 -4.41 -15.25
N PRO A 290 -24.72 -4.65 -16.48
CA PRO A 290 -26.09 -5.13 -16.71
C PRO A 290 -26.37 -6.55 -16.17
N GLN A 291 -25.34 -7.28 -15.71
CA GLN A 291 -25.49 -8.53 -14.96
C GLN A 291 -25.85 -8.31 -13.47
N LEU A 292 -25.95 -7.06 -13.01
CA LEU A 292 -26.49 -6.68 -11.69
C LEU A 292 -27.81 -5.95 -11.85
N GLN A 293 -28.67 -5.95 -10.82
CA GLN A 293 -29.93 -5.21 -10.86
C GLN A 293 -29.70 -3.69 -10.76
N PRO A 294 -30.56 -2.84 -11.34
CA PRO A 294 -30.42 -1.37 -11.26
C PRO A 294 -30.36 -0.84 -9.82
N GLU A 295 -31.06 -1.48 -8.86
CA GLU A 295 -30.97 -1.14 -7.44
C GLU A 295 -29.60 -1.47 -6.82
N GLU A 296 -29.04 -2.64 -7.19
CA GLU A 296 -27.70 -3.09 -6.76
C GLU A 296 -26.62 -2.18 -7.36
N GLN A 297 -26.73 -1.81 -8.65
CA GLN A 297 -25.86 -0.86 -9.34
C GLN A 297 -25.92 0.53 -8.68
N ALA A 298 -27.12 1.10 -8.49
CA ALA A 298 -27.28 2.42 -7.89
C ALA A 298 -26.78 2.48 -6.43
N TRP A 299 -26.94 1.37 -5.68
CA TRP A 299 -26.37 1.22 -4.35
C TRP A 299 -24.83 1.09 -4.39
N ALA A 300 -24.26 0.29 -5.29
CA ALA A 300 -22.82 0.19 -5.48
C ALA A 300 -22.18 1.54 -5.84
N THR A 301 -22.83 2.33 -6.69
CA THR A 301 -22.41 3.70 -7.05
C THR A 301 -22.44 4.64 -5.86
N ARG A 302 -23.55 4.66 -5.10
CA ARG A 302 -23.71 5.48 -3.88
C ARG A 302 -22.70 5.11 -2.79
N GLU A 303 -22.51 3.83 -2.53
CA GLU A 303 -21.63 3.34 -1.47
C GLU A 303 -20.17 3.29 -1.88
N GLY A 304 -19.82 3.52 -3.15
CA GLY A 304 -18.45 3.47 -3.67
C GLY A 304 -17.87 2.06 -3.72
N MET A 305 -18.68 1.09 -4.16
CA MET A 305 -18.27 -0.29 -4.44
C MET A 305 -18.04 -0.45 -5.95
N SER A 306 -16.94 -1.09 -6.36
CA SER A 306 -16.58 -1.30 -7.78
C SER A 306 -16.67 -2.76 -8.21
N PHE A 307 -16.56 -3.69 -7.26
CA PHE A 307 -16.43 -5.13 -7.54
C PHE A 307 -17.58 -5.90 -6.89
N PHE A 308 -18.14 -6.87 -7.63
CA PHE A 308 -19.09 -7.86 -7.15
C PHE A 308 -18.62 -9.27 -7.46
N LEU A 309 -18.86 -10.20 -6.53
CA LEU A 309 -18.65 -11.62 -6.75
C LEU A 309 -19.77 -12.43 -6.08
N GLY A 310 -20.38 -13.34 -6.84
CA GLY A 310 -21.42 -14.24 -6.37
C GLY A 310 -21.14 -15.69 -6.73
N TYR A 311 -21.30 -16.59 -5.77
CA TYR A 311 -21.12 -18.03 -5.91
C TYR A 311 -22.41 -18.78 -5.54
N PRO A 312 -22.89 -19.72 -6.38
CA PRO A 312 -23.95 -20.62 -5.98
C PRO A 312 -23.41 -21.62 -4.95
N LEU A 313 -24.14 -21.85 -3.86
CA LEU A 313 -23.84 -22.92 -2.91
C LEU A 313 -24.46 -24.20 -3.48
N MET A 314 -23.60 -25.07 -4.02
CA MET A 314 -23.98 -26.26 -4.79
C MET A 314 -23.75 -27.54 -3.98
N VAL A 315 -24.81 -28.34 -3.87
CA VAL A 315 -24.81 -29.71 -3.34
C VAL A 315 -25.22 -30.63 -4.49
N GLU A 316 -24.34 -31.53 -4.92
CA GLU A 316 -24.51 -32.31 -6.16
C GLU A 316 -24.92 -31.43 -7.36
N SER A 317 -26.16 -31.54 -7.82
CA SER A 317 -26.79 -30.75 -8.89
C SER A 317 -27.84 -29.73 -8.37
N SER A 318 -27.95 -29.56 -7.06
CA SER A 318 -28.93 -28.73 -6.36
C SER A 318 -28.32 -27.46 -5.79
N VAL A 319 -29.04 -26.34 -5.92
CA VAL A 319 -28.68 -25.08 -5.27
C VAL A 319 -29.33 -25.05 -3.89
N VAL A 320 -28.49 -25.07 -2.84
CA VAL A 320 -28.92 -24.94 -1.44
C VAL A 320 -28.86 -23.48 -0.96
N GLY A 321 -28.12 -22.62 -1.65
CA GLY A 321 -27.95 -21.22 -1.27
C GLY A 321 -27.11 -20.42 -2.27
N VAL A 322 -26.74 -19.20 -1.88
CA VAL A 322 -25.84 -18.31 -2.63
C VAL A 322 -24.97 -17.55 -1.62
N LEU A 323 -23.68 -17.39 -1.93
CA LEU A 323 -22.78 -16.43 -1.30
C LEU A 323 -22.66 -15.22 -2.25
N GLY A 324 -22.83 -14.00 -1.76
CA GLY A 324 -22.65 -12.77 -2.55
C GLY A 324 -21.89 -11.70 -1.79
N LEU A 325 -20.99 -11.03 -2.51
CA LEU A 325 -19.89 -10.24 -1.98
C LEU A 325 -19.75 -8.94 -2.80
N PHE A 326 -19.51 -7.82 -2.13
CA PHE A 326 -19.09 -6.56 -2.77
C PHE A 326 -17.83 -6.00 -2.13
N ALA A 327 -16.97 -5.38 -2.94
CA ALA A 327 -15.75 -4.71 -2.51
C ALA A 327 -15.59 -3.33 -3.15
N ARG A 328 -14.82 -2.45 -2.48
CA ARG A 328 -14.49 -1.10 -2.97
C ARG A 328 -13.50 -1.13 -4.13
N GLU A 329 -12.65 -2.15 -4.16
CA GLU A 329 -11.61 -2.38 -5.15
C GLU A 329 -11.68 -3.83 -5.66
N PRO A 330 -11.19 -4.14 -6.88
CA PRO A 330 -11.16 -5.50 -7.38
C PRO A 330 -10.29 -6.44 -6.52
N LEU A 331 -10.81 -7.63 -6.21
CA LEU A 331 -10.06 -8.63 -5.47
C LEU A 331 -8.99 -9.30 -6.37
N ALA A 332 -7.88 -9.71 -5.73
CA ALA A 332 -6.86 -10.58 -6.34
C ALA A 332 -7.45 -11.96 -6.68
N GLU A 333 -6.92 -12.61 -7.72
CA GLU A 333 -7.49 -13.86 -8.22
C GLU A 333 -7.35 -15.01 -7.20
N GLU A 334 -6.28 -15.03 -6.40
CA GLU A 334 -6.12 -15.97 -5.28
C GLU A 334 -7.26 -15.87 -4.24
N PHE A 335 -7.80 -14.67 -3.97
CA PHE A 335 -9.01 -14.53 -3.14
C PHE A 335 -10.25 -15.04 -3.86
N ILE A 336 -10.39 -14.73 -5.16
CA ILE A 336 -11.53 -15.14 -5.98
C ILE A 336 -11.64 -16.68 -6.02
N GLU A 337 -10.53 -17.39 -6.17
CA GLU A 337 -10.47 -18.86 -6.10
C GLU A 337 -10.79 -19.40 -4.70
N THR A 338 -10.17 -18.82 -3.66
CA THR A 338 -10.43 -19.18 -2.25
C THR A 338 -11.91 -19.05 -1.89
N LEU A 339 -12.57 -17.97 -2.32
CA LEU A 339 -14.00 -17.73 -2.11
C LEU A 339 -14.88 -18.81 -2.77
N GLY A 340 -14.43 -19.40 -3.89
CA GLY A 340 -15.10 -20.53 -4.53
C GLY A 340 -14.97 -21.83 -3.73
N LEU A 341 -13.80 -22.09 -3.15
CA LEU A 341 -13.59 -23.24 -2.24
C LEU A 341 -14.42 -23.10 -0.96
N LEU A 342 -14.52 -21.89 -0.41
CA LEU A 342 -15.36 -21.60 0.76
C LEU A 342 -16.85 -21.78 0.45
N ALA A 343 -17.31 -21.38 -0.75
CA ALA A 343 -18.67 -21.65 -1.20
C ALA A 343 -18.98 -23.16 -1.27
N LEU A 344 -18.02 -23.99 -1.72
CA LEU A 344 -18.16 -25.46 -1.70
C LEU A 344 -18.20 -26.01 -0.26
N ILE A 345 -17.33 -25.54 0.64
CA ILE A 345 -17.28 -25.95 2.04
C ILE A 345 -18.60 -25.63 2.75
N ILE A 346 -19.12 -24.41 2.57
CA ILE A 346 -20.40 -23.98 3.13
C ILE A 346 -21.56 -24.84 2.58
N ALA A 347 -21.56 -25.15 1.29
CA ALA A 347 -22.57 -26.01 0.68
C ALA A 347 -22.55 -27.44 1.27
N GLN A 348 -21.38 -28.07 1.37
CA GLN A 348 -21.21 -29.40 1.98
C GLN A 348 -21.55 -29.43 3.48
N ALA A 349 -21.34 -28.32 4.19
CA ALA A 349 -21.75 -28.19 5.59
C ALA A 349 -23.27 -28.15 5.75
N SER A 350 -24.02 -27.57 4.79
CA SER A 350 -25.48 -27.52 4.83
C SER A 350 -26.14 -28.91 4.87
N GLU A 351 -25.59 -29.87 4.11
CA GLU A 351 -26.08 -31.26 4.10
C GLU A 351 -25.95 -31.97 5.44
N ARG A 352 -24.96 -31.56 6.25
CA ARG A 352 -24.61 -32.23 7.51
C ARG A 352 -25.32 -31.60 8.70
N ILE A 353 -25.41 -30.27 8.73
CA ILE A 353 -25.90 -29.52 9.89
C ILE A 353 -27.42 -29.32 9.84
N GLN A 354 -27.99 -29.00 8.67
CA GLN A 354 -29.44 -28.71 8.58
C GLN A 354 -30.35 -29.91 8.92
N PRO A 355 -30.02 -31.18 8.63
CA PRO A 355 -30.86 -32.30 9.03
C PRO A 355 -30.90 -32.57 10.54
N GLU A 356 -29.93 -32.06 11.31
CA GLU A 356 -29.92 -32.19 12.78
C GLU A 356 -30.83 -31.13 13.43
N GLU A 357 -30.87 -29.91 12.90
CA GLU A 357 -31.77 -28.83 13.37
C GLU A 357 -33.27 -29.08 13.04
N ASP A 358 -33.58 -29.96 12.08
CA ASP A 358 -34.96 -30.32 11.68
C ASP A 358 -35.60 -31.44 12.55
N GLN A 359 -34.93 -31.89 13.63
CA GLN A 359 -35.34 -33.08 14.43
C GLN A 359 -35.65 -32.84 15.93
N ASP A 360 -35.39 -31.65 16.47
CA ASP A 360 -35.72 -31.21 17.86
C ASP A 360 -36.89 -30.20 17.89
#